data_AF-A0AAV8ZLY7-F1
#
_entry.id   AF-A0AAV8ZLY7-F1
#
_cell.length_a   1.000
_cell.length_b   1.000
_cell.length_c   1.000
_cell.angle_alpha   90.00
_cell.angle_beta   90.00
_cell.angle_gamma   90.00
#
_symmetry.space_group_name_H-M   'P 1'
#
loop_
_entity.id
_entity.type
_entity.pdbx_description
1 polymer ?
#
loop_
_entity_poly.entity_id
_entity_poly.type
_entity_poly.pdbx_seq_one_letter_code
_entity_poly.pdbx_strand_id
1 'polypeptide(L)'
;MPKTSSWIKNVPELELSGDKVFCKACAKIKLYLPSPIIAANETIEKAKNVVDEISTGGLTNMIGGLETALYLVKVGQNNQADKKHQPIIIFLTDGEPNVGISSTEEIVRIVTRLNSNGNNVPIYSLSFGYGANKEFLRKLSLKNQGFSRHIYEASDASLQLQEFYKQISSPLLSNIKFKYNSEVKDVTKSSFPILFRGSELVSLDSNSPFEVATNCWAAPGPKKLTSRIERPVSSLERLWAYLTVKQTLEERDLADNKSELTKKALDLALKYSFVTDITSLVVVKPNDTRAVDTEEAATG
;
A
#
# COMPACT_ATOMS: atom_id res chain seq x y z
N MET A 1 -30.77 -10.30 2.56
CA MET A 1 -30.06 -9.01 2.41
C MET A 1 -29.13 -9.11 1.20
N PRO A 2 -29.39 -8.40 0.10
CA PRO A 2 -28.51 -8.43 -1.06
C PRO A 2 -27.48 -7.29 -0.93
N LYS A 3 -26.24 -7.57 -0.49
CA LYS A 3 -25.23 -6.52 -0.31
C LYS A 3 -23.93 -6.69 -1.10
N THR A 4 -23.69 -7.84 -1.71
CA THR A 4 -22.37 -8.16 -2.26
C THR A 4 -22.24 -7.89 -3.77
N SER A 5 -23.33 -7.64 -4.50
CA SER A 5 -23.32 -7.58 -5.98
C SER A 5 -23.67 -6.23 -6.62
N SER A 6 -24.24 -5.27 -5.90
CA SER A 6 -24.65 -3.99 -6.51
C SER A 6 -23.48 -3.02 -6.72
N TRP A 7 -22.45 -3.07 -5.86
CA TRP A 7 -21.37 -2.10 -5.91
C TRP A 7 -20.31 -2.42 -6.97
N ILE A 8 -20.01 -3.71 -7.24
CA ILE A 8 -19.11 -4.11 -8.34
C ILE A 8 -19.65 -3.59 -9.68
N LYS A 9 -20.98 -3.62 -9.84
CA LYS A 9 -21.70 -3.08 -11.01
C LYS A 9 -21.77 -1.55 -11.06
N ASN A 10 -21.49 -0.89 -9.94
CA ASN A 10 -21.50 0.57 -9.80
C ASN A 10 -20.09 1.17 -9.71
N VAL A 11 -19.02 0.40 -9.93
CA VAL A 11 -17.69 0.97 -10.18
C VAL A 11 -17.78 1.65 -11.54
N PRO A 12 -17.78 3.00 -11.62
CA PRO A 12 -17.99 3.68 -12.88
C PRO A 12 -16.78 3.42 -13.76
N GLU A 13 -16.93 3.54 -15.08
CA GLU A 13 -15.86 3.35 -16.09
C GLU A 13 -14.53 3.94 -15.60
N LEU A 14 -13.70 3.09 -15.01
CA LEU A 14 -12.31 3.39 -14.78
C LEU A 14 -11.73 3.41 -16.18
N GLU A 15 -11.16 4.53 -16.64
CA GLU A 15 -10.42 4.54 -17.89
C GLU A 15 -9.41 3.40 -17.85
N LEU A 16 -9.68 2.35 -18.62
CA LEU A 16 -8.89 1.13 -18.60
C LEU A 16 -7.66 1.33 -19.48
N SER A 17 -6.72 2.16 -19.03
CA SER A 17 -5.42 2.31 -19.69
C SER A 17 -4.42 1.26 -19.19
N GLY A 18 -3.63 0.69 -20.10
CA GLY A 18 -2.60 -0.31 -19.81
C GLY A 18 -3.13 -1.75 -19.74
N ASP A 19 -2.24 -2.73 -19.88
CA ASP A 19 -2.59 -4.16 -19.91
C ASP A 19 -3.03 -4.62 -18.52
N LYS A 20 -4.23 -5.20 -18.42
CA LYS A 20 -4.88 -5.55 -17.15
C LYS A 20 -5.42 -6.98 -17.20
N VAL A 21 -5.38 -7.66 -16.05
CA VAL A 21 -6.05 -8.94 -15.85
C VAL A 21 -6.93 -8.85 -14.61
N PHE A 22 -8.22 -9.14 -14.77
CA PHE A 22 -9.16 -9.23 -13.67
C PHE A 22 -9.26 -10.68 -13.19
N CYS A 23 -8.96 -10.92 -11.92
CA CYS A 23 -9.17 -12.21 -11.28
C CYS A 23 -10.21 -12.07 -10.17
N LYS A 24 -11.24 -12.91 -10.23
CA LYS A 24 -12.19 -13.09 -9.14
C LYS A 24 -11.91 -14.42 -8.44
N ALA A 25 -11.73 -14.38 -7.13
CA ALA A 25 -11.53 -15.57 -6.32
C ALA A 25 -12.76 -15.88 -5.45
N CYS A 26 -13.65 -16.73 -5.95
CA CYS A 26 -14.73 -17.36 -5.16
C CYS A 26 -14.63 -18.88 -5.35
N ALA A 27 -14.47 -19.64 -4.26
CA ALA A 27 -14.56 -21.11 -4.02
C ALA A 27 -14.21 -22.16 -5.10
N LYS A 28 -14.17 -21.85 -6.40
CA LYS A 28 -13.73 -22.69 -7.51
C LYS A 28 -12.80 -21.87 -8.40
N ILE A 29 -11.49 -22.04 -8.24
CA ILE A 29 -10.52 -21.59 -9.23
C ILE A 29 -10.10 -22.82 -10.04
N LYS A 30 -10.90 -23.13 -11.07
CA LYS A 30 -10.42 -23.83 -12.27
C LYS A 30 -10.59 -22.84 -13.42
N LEU A 31 -9.86 -21.73 -13.37
CA LEU A 31 -9.70 -20.87 -14.54
C LEU A 31 -8.47 -21.34 -15.30
N TYR A 32 -8.63 -21.61 -16.59
CA TYR A 32 -7.53 -21.49 -17.53
C TYR A 32 -7.19 -20.00 -17.56
N LEU A 33 -6.17 -19.58 -16.83
CA LEU A 33 -5.80 -18.18 -16.69
C LEU A 33 -5.00 -17.79 -17.93
N PRO A 34 -5.52 -16.94 -18.84
CA PRO A 34 -4.74 -16.47 -19.96
C PRO A 34 -3.58 -15.61 -19.46
N SER A 35 -2.49 -15.55 -20.25
CA SER A 35 -1.46 -14.54 -20.05
C SER A 35 -2.07 -13.12 -20.03
N PRO A 36 -1.38 -12.12 -19.43
CA PRO A 36 -1.79 -10.74 -19.54
C PRO A 36 -2.12 -10.35 -20.99
N ILE A 37 -3.26 -9.68 -21.18
CA ILE A 37 -3.80 -9.32 -22.49
C ILE A 37 -3.77 -7.81 -22.65
N ILE A 38 -3.47 -7.36 -23.87
CA ILE A 38 -3.49 -5.93 -24.20
C ILE A 38 -4.88 -5.36 -24.03
N ALA A 39 -4.97 -4.18 -23.39
CA ALA A 39 -6.22 -3.44 -23.19
C ALA A 39 -6.70 -2.74 -24.47
N ALA A 40 -6.98 -3.51 -25.52
CA ALA A 40 -7.74 -3.06 -26.69
C ALA A 40 -9.23 -2.92 -26.35
N ASN A 41 -9.97 -2.09 -27.10
CA ASN A 41 -11.41 -1.88 -26.88
C ASN A 41 -12.19 -3.21 -26.77
N GLU A 42 -11.89 -4.18 -27.65
CA GLU A 42 -12.55 -5.49 -27.61
C GLU A 42 -12.23 -6.27 -26.31
N THR A 43 -10.98 -6.23 -25.83
CA THR A 43 -10.58 -6.86 -24.56
C THR A 43 -11.27 -6.19 -23.38
N ILE A 44 -11.39 -4.86 -23.42
CA ILE A 44 -12.07 -4.07 -22.39
C ILE A 44 -13.55 -4.44 -22.32
N GLU A 45 -14.25 -4.51 -23.44
CA GLU A 45 -15.67 -4.90 -23.47
C GLU A 45 -15.87 -6.34 -22.98
N LYS A 46 -14.99 -7.27 -23.37
CA LYS A 46 -14.98 -8.64 -22.81
C LYS A 46 -14.78 -8.62 -21.29
N ALA A 47 -13.87 -7.80 -20.79
CA ALA A 47 -13.62 -7.68 -19.36
C ALA A 47 -14.82 -7.10 -18.61
N LYS A 48 -15.50 -6.09 -19.17
CA LYS A 48 -16.74 -5.52 -18.62
C LYS A 48 -17.83 -6.59 -18.49
N ASN A 49 -18.05 -7.38 -19.55
CA ASN A 49 -19.03 -8.48 -19.52
C ASN A 49 -18.69 -9.50 -18.42
N VAL A 50 -17.41 -9.87 -18.27
CA VAL A 50 -16.96 -10.76 -17.19
C VAL A 50 -17.27 -10.16 -15.82
N VAL A 51 -17.06 -8.85 -15.63
CA VAL A 51 -17.38 -8.13 -14.38
C VAL A 51 -18.89 -8.12 -14.11
N ASP A 52 -19.73 -7.94 -15.13
CA ASP A 52 -21.19 -7.93 -14.99
C ASP A 52 -21.77 -9.31 -14.60
N GLU A 53 -21.11 -10.37 -15.03
CA GLU A 53 -21.46 -11.77 -14.75
C GLU A 53 -20.94 -12.28 -13.39
N ILE A 54 -20.17 -11.47 -12.66
CA ILE A 54 -19.67 -11.80 -11.32
C ILE A 54 -20.86 -12.04 -10.36
N SER A 55 -21.13 -13.32 -10.06
CA SER A 55 -22.13 -13.74 -9.06
C SER A 55 -21.49 -14.10 -7.71
N THR A 56 -22.08 -13.67 -6.60
CA THR A 56 -21.50 -13.88 -5.26
C THR A 56 -22.10 -15.11 -4.61
N GLY A 57 -21.26 -16.07 -4.20
CA GLY A 57 -21.69 -17.30 -3.53
C GLY A 57 -21.53 -17.32 -2.00
N GLY A 58 -21.18 -16.18 -1.39
CA GLY A 58 -20.94 -16.07 0.07
C GLY A 58 -19.61 -16.66 0.57
N LEU A 59 -18.75 -17.12 -0.35
CA LEU A 59 -17.46 -17.74 -0.04
C LEU A 59 -16.29 -16.86 -0.52
N THR A 60 -15.23 -16.81 0.29
CA THR A 60 -14.09 -15.90 0.17
C THR A 60 -12.78 -16.70 0.24
N ASN A 61 -12.20 -17.02 -0.92
CA ASN A 61 -10.91 -17.71 -1.04
C ASN A 61 -9.81 -16.69 -1.36
N MET A 62 -9.33 -15.96 -0.35
CA MET A 62 -8.34 -14.90 -0.54
C MET A 62 -7.00 -15.42 -1.04
N ILE A 63 -6.51 -16.52 -0.47
CA ILE A 63 -5.21 -17.08 -0.82
C ILE A 63 -5.16 -17.47 -2.31
N GLY A 64 -6.18 -18.17 -2.81
CA GLY A 64 -6.23 -18.58 -4.21
C GLY A 64 -6.24 -17.40 -5.19
N GLY A 65 -6.90 -16.29 -4.82
CA GLY A 65 -6.87 -15.06 -5.62
C GLY A 65 -5.50 -14.39 -5.65
N LEU A 66 -4.85 -14.27 -4.49
CA LEU A 66 -3.53 -13.66 -4.38
C LEU A 66 -2.44 -14.50 -5.08
N GLU A 67 -2.47 -15.83 -4.94
CA GLU A 67 -1.57 -16.74 -5.66
C GLU A 67 -1.77 -16.65 -7.17
N THR A 68 -3.02 -16.60 -7.63
CA THR A 68 -3.35 -16.41 -9.03
C THR A 68 -2.78 -15.09 -9.57
N ALA A 69 -2.96 -13.99 -8.84
CA ALA A 69 -2.44 -12.69 -9.24
C ALA A 69 -0.90 -12.70 -9.33
N LEU A 70 -0.21 -13.30 -8.35
CA LEU A 70 1.25 -13.43 -8.38
C LEU A 70 1.73 -14.33 -9.52
N TYR A 71 1.01 -15.40 -9.84
CA TYR A 71 1.31 -16.25 -10.99
C TYR A 71 1.20 -15.46 -12.31
N LEU A 72 0.12 -14.69 -12.49
CA LEU A 72 -0.08 -13.87 -13.69
C LEU A 72 1.01 -12.81 -13.85
N VAL A 73 1.43 -12.17 -12.75
CA VAL A 73 2.58 -11.25 -12.76
C VAL A 73 3.85 -11.96 -13.20
N LYS A 74 4.10 -13.17 -12.68
CA LYS A 74 5.29 -13.95 -13.06
C LYS A 74 5.29 -14.30 -14.55
N VAL A 75 4.14 -14.73 -15.08
CA VAL A 75 3.98 -15.04 -16.51
C VAL A 75 4.23 -13.80 -17.37
N GLY A 76 3.65 -12.66 -16.99
CA GLY A 76 3.88 -11.39 -17.70
C GLY A 76 5.34 -10.93 -17.67
N GLN A 77 5.98 -10.93 -16.50
CA GLN A 77 7.39 -10.51 -16.36
C GLN A 77 8.37 -11.37 -17.16
N ASN A 78 8.06 -12.66 -17.37
CA ASN A 78 8.89 -13.56 -18.18
C ASN A 78 8.77 -13.28 -19.69
N ASN A 79 7.71 -12.60 -20.14
CA ASN A 79 7.53 -12.23 -21.53
C ASN A 79 8.34 -10.97 -21.86
N GLN A 80 9.24 -11.05 -22.86
CA GLN A 80 10.13 -9.94 -23.19
C GLN A 80 9.39 -8.70 -23.71
N ALA A 81 8.23 -8.87 -24.35
CA ALA A 81 7.37 -7.78 -24.81
C ALA A 81 6.81 -6.94 -23.63
N ASP A 82 6.60 -7.58 -22.48
CA ASP A 82 5.96 -7.01 -21.30
C ASP A 82 6.94 -6.37 -20.32
N LYS A 83 8.25 -6.41 -20.59
CA LYS A 83 9.28 -5.72 -19.79
C LYS A 83 9.13 -4.20 -19.76
N LYS A 84 8.26 -3.63 -20.60
CA LYS A 84 7.91 -2.21 -20.60
C LYS A 84 6.83 -1.86 -19.57
N HIS A 85 6.09 -2.84 -19.07
CA HIS A 85 4.97 -2.65 -18.16
C HIS A 85 5.42 -2.75 -16.71
N GLN A 86 4.89 -1.87 -15.86
CA GLN A 86 5.10 -1.92 -14.42
C GLN A 86 3.94 -2.69 -13.78
N PRO A 87 4.14 -3.92 -13.29
CA PRO A 87 3.08 -4.69 -12.67
C PRO A 87 2.67 -4.07 -11.33
N ILE A 88 1.37 -4.18 -11.03
CA ILE A 88 0.71 -3.75 -9.80
C ILE A 88 -0.38 -4.78 -9.48
N ILE A 89 -0.55 -5.14 -8.21
CA ILE A 89 -1.70 -5.93 -7.74
C ILE A 89 -2.61 -5.04 -6.91
N ILE A 90 -3.90 -5.02 -7.24
CA ILE A 90 -4.96 -4.42 -6.41
C ILE A 90 -5.81 -5.56 -5.86
N PHE A 91 -5.92 -5.65 -4.54
CA PHE A 91 -6.70 -6.68 -3.85
C PHE A 91 -7.86 -6.01 -3.11
N LEU A 92 -9.10 -6.38 -3.42
CA LEU A 92 -10.30 -5.77 -2.86
C LEU A 92 -11.16 -6.85 -2.18
N THR A 93 -11.61 -6.58 -0.95
CA THR A 93 -12.53 -7.48 -0.23
C THR A 93 -13.45 -6.71 0.72
N ASP A 94 -14.64 -7.25 0.94
CA ASP A 94 -15.66 -6.78 1.88
C ASP A 94 -15.80 -7.67 3.12
N GLY A 95 -14.99 -8.73 3.22
CA GLY A 95 -15.16 -9.77 4.22
C GLY A 95 -13.85 -10.43 4.65
N GLU A 96 -13.97 -11.46 5.48
CA GLU A 96 -12.85 -12.28 5.95
C GLU A 96 -12.70 -13.58 5.12
N PRO A 97 -11.49 -14.17 5.08
CA PRO A 97 -11.29 -15.44 4.39
C PRO A 97 -12.06 -16.57 5.09
N ASN A 98 -12.85 -17.33 4.32
CA ASN A 98 -13.64 -18.46 4.85
C ASN A 98 -13.54 -19.73 3.99
N VAL A 99 -12.71 -19.72 2.94
CA VAL A 99 -12.38 -20.88 2.11
C VAL A 99 -10.87 -20.96 1.88
N GLY A 100 -10.31 -22.16 1.95
CA GLY A 100 -8.87 -22.39 1.85
C GLY A 100 -8.19 -22.08 3.18
N ILE A 101 -7.29 -21.11 3.20
CA ILE A 101 -6.60 -20.66 4.41
C ILE A 101 -7.42 -19.54 5.06
N SER A 102 -7.76 -19.69 6.33
CA SER A 102 -8.50 -18.67 7.10
C SER A 102 -7.58 -17.81 8.00
N SER A 103 -6.37 -18.29 8.33
CA SER A 103 -5.42 -17.48 9.12
C SER A 103 -4.86 -16.33 8.28
N THR A 104 -5.13 -15.10 8.72
CA THR A 104 -4.64 -13.87 8.10
C THR A 104 -3.11 -13.79 8.11
N GLU A 105 -2.47 -14.21 9.20
CA GLU A 105 -1.01 -14.21 9.35
C GLU A 105 -0.36 -15.20 8.38
N GLU A 106 -0.96 -16.38 8.22
CA GLU A 106 -0.49 -17.38 7.28
C GLU A 106 -0.61 -16.91 5.83
N ILE A 107 -1.73 -16.28 5.46
CA ILE A 107 -1.90 -15.68 4.13
C ILE A 107 -0.80 -14.63 3.88
N VAL A 108 -0.59 -13.70 4.82
CA VAL A 108 0.47 -12.69 4.71
C VAL A 108 1.84 -13.36 4.50
N ARG A 109 2.17 -14.37 5.29
CA ARG A 109 3.44 -15.10 5.20
C ARG A 109 3.64 -15.76 3.83
N ILE A 110 2.63 -16.49 3.35
CA ILE A 110 2.71 -17.21 2.06
C ILE A 110 2.83 -16.21 0.91
N VAL A 111 1.96 -15.22 0.85
CA VAL A 111 1.93 -14.23 -0.23
C VAL A 111 3.22 -13.43 -0.27
N THR A 112 3.73 -12.99 0.89
CA THR A 112 5.01 -12.24 0.97
C THR A 112 6.19 -13.09 0.50
N ARG A 113 6.22 -14.38 0.87
CA ARG A 113 7.25 -15.32 0.41
C ARG A 113 7.20 -15.51 -1.11
N LEU A 114 6.01 -15.76 -1.65
CA LEU A 114 5.82 -15.95 -3.09
C LEU A 114 6.19 -14.70 -3.88
N ASN A 115 5.80 -13.52 -3.39
CA ASN A 115 6.09 -12.25 -4.06
C ASN A 115 7.61 -11.93 -4.05
N SER A 116 8.28 -12.19 -2.93
CA SER A 116 9.74 -12.00 -2.79
C SER A 116 10.56 -12.92 -3.70
N ASN A 117 9.98 -14.03 -4.18
CA ASN A 117 10.62 -14.99 -5.09
C ASN A 117 10.60 -14.53 -6.57
N GLY A 118 11.03 -13.29 -6.80
CA GLY A 118 11.33 -12.74 -8.12
C GLY A 118 10.21 -11.91 -8.75
N ASN A 119 9.04 -11.77 -8.14
CA ASN A 119 7.99 -10.86 -8.64
C ASN A 119 8.23 -9.43 -8.16
N ASN A 120 8.43 -9.25 -6.84
CA ASN A 120 8.60 -7.98 -6.14
C ASN A 120 7.57 -6.93 -6.57
N VAL A 121 6.29 -7.33 -6.67
CA VAL A 121 5.20 -6.45 -7.12
C VAL A 121 4.52 -5.78 -5.93
N PRO A 122 4.21 -4.47 -6.00
CA PRO A 122 3.39 -3.81 -5.00
C PRO A 122 1.98 -4.40 -4.93
N ILE A 123 1.53 -4.74 -3.73
CA ILE A 123 0.15 -5.18 -3.47
C ILE A 123 -0.58 -4.07 -2.70
N TYR A 124 -1.55 -3.44 -3.36
CA TYR A 124 -2.42 -2.45 -2.74
C TYR A 124 -3.74 -3.10 -2.32
N SER A 125 -4.08 -3.03 -1.04
CA SER A 125 -5.30 -3.67 -0.53
C SER A 125 -6.42 -2.67 -0.25
N LEU A 126 -7.64 -3.01 -0.60
CA LEU A 126 -8.84 -2.22 -0.38
C LEU A 126 -9.78 -3.00 0.54
N SER A 127 -10.04 -2.47 1.74
CA SER A 127 -11.11 -2.97 2.62
C SER A 127 -12.38 -2.24 2.29
N PHE A 128 -13.44 -2.96 1.93
CA PHE A 128 -14.74 -2.38 1.64
C PHE A 128 -15.71 -2.62 2.79
N GLY A 129 -16.29 -1.56 3.34
CA GLY A 129 -17.28 -1.68 4.40
C GLY A 129 -16.74 -2.28 5.71
N TYR A 130 -17.65 -2.79 6.53
CA TYR A 130 -17.30 -3.17 7.91
C TYR A 130 -16.81 -4.62 8.05
N GLY A 131 -17.05 -5.48 7.06
CA GLY A 131 -16.75 -6.91 7.16
C GLY A 131 -15.29 -7.28 6.91
N ALA A 132 -14.49 -6.39 6.32
CA ALA A 132 -13.10 -6.65 5.99
C ALA A 132 -12.14 -6.33 7.16
N ASN A 133 -11.22 -7.24 7.44
CA ASN A 133 -10.18 -7.03 8.45
C ASN A 133 -9.12 -6.02 7.96
N LYS A 134 -9.21 -4.78 8.43
CA LYS A 134 -8.35 -3.65 8.01
C LYS A 134 -6.88 -3.84 8.42
N GLU A 135 -6.63 -4.38 9.61
CA GLU A 135 -5.28 -4.61 10.12
C GLU A 135 -4.54 -5.64 9.26
N PHE A 136 -5.20 -6.75 8.95
CA PHE A 136 -4.70 -7.77 8.03
C PHE A 136 -4.33 -7.18 6.67
N LEU A 137 -5.23 -6.42 6.02
CA LEU A 137 -4.98 -5.85 4.70
C LEU A 137 -3.87 -4.80 4.70
N ARG A 138 -3.76 -4.01 5.79
CA ARG A 138 -2.65 -3.08 6.00
C ARG A 138 -1.33 -3.84 6.08
N LYS A 139 -1.26 -4.90 6.91
CA LYS A 139 -0.07 -5.74 7.07
C LYS A 139 0.33 -6.43 5.76
N LEU A 140 -0.65 -6.98 5.02
CA LEU A 140 -0.44 -7.59 3.71
C LEU A 140 0.22 -6.60 2.74
N SER A 141 -0.33 -5.39 2.64
CA SER A 141 0.18 -4.38 1.71
C SER A 141 1.56 -3.88 2.10
N LEU A 142 1.78 -3.58 3.38
CA LEU A 142 3.07 -3.09 3.91
C LEU A 142 4.20 -4.11 3.71
N LYS A 143 3.95 -5.40 3.97
CA LYS A 143 4.94 -6.48 3.70
C LYS A 143 5.22 -6.66 2.20
N ASN A 144 4.36 -6.16 1.32
CA ASN A 144 4.43 -6.30 -0.13
C ASN A 144 4.55 -4.95 -0.85
N GLN A 145 5.25 -3.99 -0.25
CA GLN A 145 5.62 -2.69 -0.85
C GLN A 145 4.43 -1.80 -1.28
N GLY A 146 3.21 -2.13 -0.90
CA GLY A 146 2.02 -1.34 -1.16
C GLY A 146 1.49 -0.63 0.08
N PHE A 147 0.27 -0.12 -0.04
CA PHE A 147 -0.50 0.45 1.06
C PHE A 147 -1.95 -0.03 0.99
N SER A 148 -2.64 0.02 2.13
CA SER A 148 -4.07 -0.29 2.19
C SER A 148 -4.92 0.98 2.20
N ARG A 149 -6.12 0.92 1.63
CA ARG A 149 -7.16 1.95 1.79
C ARG A 149 -8.47 1.32 2.24
N HIS A 150 -9.20 2.05 3.08
CA HIS A 150 -10.55 1.69 3.46
C HIS A 150 -11.56 2.44 2.58
N ILE A 151 -12.55 1.72 2.08
CA ILE A 151 -13.65 2.23 1.28
C ILE A 151 -14.93 2.10 2.11
N TYR A 152 -15.59 3.23 2.36
CA TYR A 152 -16.79 3.25 3.17
C TYR A 152 -18.02 2.85 2.32
N GLU A 153 -18.92 2.06 2.90
CA GLU A 153 -20.22 1.68 2.30
C GLU A 153 -21.18 2.88 2.29
N ALA A 154 -20.96 3.82 1.38
CA ALA A 154 -21.79 5.01 1.22
C ALA A 154 -22.02 5.31 -0.27
N SER A 155 -22.82 6.35 -0.56
CA SER A 155 -23.17 6.75 -1.93
C SER A 155 -21.96 7.16 -2.78
N ASP A 156 -20.84 7.50 -2.15
CA ASP A 156 -19.59 7.94 -2.75
C ASP A 156 -18.52 6.82 -2.83
N ALA A 157 -18.85 5.57 -2.50
CA ALA A 157 -17.89 4.46 -2.55
C ALA A 157 -17.23 4.29 -3.94
N SER A 158 -18.01 4.53 -5.00
CA SER A 158 -17.54 4.56 -6.39
C SER A 158 -16.48 5.63 -6.62
N LEU A 159 -16.70 6.85 -6.08
CA LEU A 159 -15.74 7.96 -6.16
C LEU A 159 -14.46 7.63 -5.40
N GLN A 160 -14.55 7.07 -4.19
CA GLN A 160 -13.38 6.66 -3.40
C GLN A 160 -12.51 5.64 -4.15
N LEU A 161 -13.12 4.68 -4.87
CA LEU A 161 -12.42 3.71 -5.71
C LEU A 161 -11.75 4.38 -6.92
N GLN A 162 -12.42 5.33 -7.57
CA GLN A 162 -11.85 6.08 -8.68
C GLN A 162 -10.65 6.94 -8.25
N GLU A 163 -10.75 7.63 -7.12
CA GLU A 163 -9.66 8.44 -6.57
C GLU A 163 -8.45 7.58 -6.20
N PHE A 164 -8.69 6.41 -5.61
CA PHE A 164 -7.65 5.43 -5.38
C PHE A 164 -6.99 4.99 -6.70
N TYR A 165 -7.78 4.64 -7.71
CA TYR A 165 -7.22 4.21 -9.00
C TYR A 165 -6.41 5.33 -9.66
N LYS A 166 -6.92 6.57 -9.69
CA LYS A 166 -6.21 7.74 -10.23
C LYS A 166 -4.83 7.93 -9.58
N GLN A 167 -4.70 7.64 -8.29
CA GLN A 167 -3.43 7.75 -7.58
C GLN A 167 -2.37 6.75 -8.07
N ILE A 168 -2.78 5.56 -8.51
CA ILE A 168 -1.86 4.45 -8.86
C ILE A 168 -1.87 4.06 -10.34
N SER A 169 -2.72 4.67 -11.17
CA SER A 169 -2.94 4.25 -12.56
C SER A 169 -1.79 4.61 -13.50
N SER A 170 -0.94 5.56 -13.12
CA SER A 170 0.09 6.14 -13.98
C SER A 170 1.50 6.00 -13.40
N PRO A 171 2.08 4.79 -13.36
CA PRO A 171 3.45 4.58 -12.92
C PRO A 171 4.44 5.25 -13.89
N LEU A 172 5.36 6.06 -13.37
CA LEU A 172 6.38 6.77 -14.15
C LEU A 172 7.77 6.17 -13.98
N LEU A 173 8.15 5.87 -12.74
CA LEU A 173 9.42 5.23 -12.40
C LEU A 173 9.15 4.02 -11.51
N SER A 174 10.06 3.06 -11.51
CA SER A 174 10.08 1.96 -10.56
C SER A 174 11.47 1.69 -9.99
N ASN A 175 11.54 0.87 -8.94
CA ASN A 175 12.79 0.50 -8.26
C ASN A 175 13.65 1.72 -7.89
N ILE A 176 13.01 2.76 -7.35
CA ILE A 176 13.66 4.03 -7.00
C ILE A 176 14.45 3.84 -5.72
N LYS A 177 15.74 4.16 -5.76
CA LYS A 177 16.66 4.10 -4.62
C LYS A 177 17.45 5.39 -4.54
N PHE A 178 17.22 6.15 -3.49
CA PHE A 178 18.03 7.30 -3.13
C PHE A 178 19.32 6.81 -2.47
N LYS A 179 20.46 7.25 -3.01
CA LYS A 179 21.78 6.90 -2.52
C LYS A 179 22.31 8.05 -1.67
N TYR A 180 22.31 7.81 -0.36
CA TYR A 180 22.95 8.64 0.63
C TYR A 180 24.38 8.16 0.88
N ASN A 181 25.24 9.05 1.36
CA ASN A 181 26.57 8.67 1.85
C ASN A 181 26.42 7.79 3.11
N SER A 182 27.33 6.84 3.32
CA SER A 182 27.34 5.91 4.46
C SER A 182 27.46 6.58 5.83
N GLU A 183 27.88 7.85 5.86
CA GLU A 183 27.98 8.63 7.09
C GLU A 183 26.62 9.12 7.61
N VAL A 184 25.58 9.10 6.77
CA VAL A 184 24.24 9.53 7.13
C VAL A 184 23.51 8.40 7.86
N LYS A 185 23.22 8.59 9.15
CA LYS A 185 22.63 7.55 10.00
C LYS A 185 21.11 7.54 10.03
N ASP A 186 20.48 8.71 10.11
CA ASP A 186 19.05 8.84 10.32
C ASP A 186 18.34 9.33 9.06
N VAL A 187 18.12 8.39 8.14
CA VAL A 187 17.39 8.64 6.89
C VAL A 187 16.02 7.98 6.99
N THR A 188 14.98 8.70 6.62
CA THR A 188 13.66 8.12 6.38
C THR A 188 13.72 7.13 5.19
N LYS A 189 12.61 6.45 4.88
CA LYS A 189 12.53 5.55 3.72
C LYS A 189 13.17 6.14 2.45
N SER A 190 14.20 5.45 1.96
CA SER A 190 15.01 5.88 0.80
C SER A 190 14.83 4.98 -0.43
N SER A 191 14.04 3.92 -0.31
CA SER A 191 13.71 3.00 -1.40
C SER A 191 12.20 2.97 -1.62
N PHE A 192 11.78 3.22 -2.86
CA PHE A 192 10.39 3.29 -3.25
C PHE A 192 10.13 2.39 -4.46
N PRO A 193 9.03 1.62 -4.45
CA PRO A 193 8.76 0.68 -5.52
C PRO A 193 8.35 1.37 -6.83
N ILE A 194 7.49 2.39 -6.73
CA ILE A 194 6.90 3.09 -7.87
C ILE A 194 6.73 4.57 -7.52
N LEU A 195 7.01 5.45 -8.49
CA LEU A 195 6.58 6.85 -8.50
C LEU A 195 5.41 6.97 -9.48
N PHE A 196 4.26 7.41 -9.01
CA PHE A 196 3.09 7.66 -9.84
C PHE A 196 2.99 9.12 -10.29
N ARG A 197 2.41 9.36 -11.46
CA ARG A 197 2.10 10.72 -11.94
C ARG A 197 1.21 11.44 -10.94
N GLY A 198 1.59 12.68 -10.60
CA GLY A 198 0.86 13.50 -9.61
C GLY A 198 1.15 13.13 -8.15
N SER A 199 2.02 12.16 -7.89
CA SER A 199 2.53 11.85 -6.56
C SER A 199 3.96 12.37 -6.37
N GLU A 200 4.43 12.34 -5.12
CA GLU A 200 5.77 12.77 -4.73
C GLU A 200 6.41 11.71 -3.82
N LEU A 201 7.73 11.57 -3.91
CA LEU A 201 8.53 10.77 -3.00
C LEU A 201 9.40 11.70 -2.16
N VAL A 202 9.27 11.61 -0.85
CA VAL A 202 10.02 12.42 0.11
C VAL A 202 10.90 11.49 0.92
N SER A 203 12.20 11.83 0.97
CA SER A 203 13.16 11.18 1.84
C SER A 203 14.03 12.27 2.46
N LEU A 204 14.02 12.30 3.79
CA LEU A 204 14.75 13.25 4.60
C LEU A 204 15.83 12.52 5.37
N ASP A 205 16.95 13.22 5.53
CA ASP A 205 17.97 12.87 6.49
C ASP A 205 18.14 14.00 7.52
N SER A 206 18.87 13.69 8.57
CA SER A 206 19.11 14.65 9.64
C SER A 206 20.20 15.68 9.34
N ASN A 207 21.10 15.47 8.36
CA ASN A 207 22.24 16.39 8.17
C ASN A 207 23.17 16.19 6.93
N SER A 208 22.67 15.86 5.74
CA SER A 208 23.54 15.71 4.55
C SER A 208 23.62 17.00 3.70
N PRO A 209 24.79 17.66 3.58
CA PRO A 209 24.98 18.77 2.64
C PRO A 209 25.21 18.29 1.18
N PHE A 210 25.08 16.99 0.91
CA PHE A 210 25.53 16.37 -0.33
C PHE A 210 24.41 16.13 -1.35
N GLU A 211 24.79 16.13 -2.62
CA GLU A 211 23.91 15.68 -3.70
C GLU A 211 23.51 14.21 -3.50
N VAL A 212 22.23 13.92 -3.70
CA VAL A 212 21.68 12.57 -3.58
C VAL A 212 21.49 12.01 -4.97
N ALA A 213 22.27 10.97 -5.31
CA ALA A 213 22.08 10.25 -6.55
C ALA A 213 20.85 9.32 -6.43
N THR A 214 19.99 9.31 -7.45
CA THR A 214 18.81 8.44 -7.49
C THR A 214 18.97 7.41 -8.60
N ASN A 215 18.96 6.13 -8.23
CA ASN A 215 18.84 5.04 -9.19
C ASN A 215 17.38 4.65 -9.34
N CYS A 216 16.88 4.49 -10.56
CA CYS A 216 15.52 4.04 -10.83
C CYS A 216 15.46 3.29 -12.17
N TRP A 217 14.30 2.76 -12.49
CA TRP A 217 13.96 2.19 -13.78
C TRP A 217 12.81 2.98 -14.40
N ALA A 218 12.94 3.33 -15.68
CA ALA A 218 11.90 3.99 -16.47
C ALA A 218 11.88 3.33 -17.85
N ALA A 219 10.72 2.97 -18.39
CA ALA A 219 10.69 2.33 -19.72
C ALA A 219 11.44 3.22 -20.75
N PRO A 220 12.46 2.69 -21.46
CA PRO A 220 12.80 1.28 -21.65
C PRO A 220 13.93 0.69 -20.78
N GLY A 221 14.48 1.40 -19.78
CA GLY A 221 15.63 0.89 -19.01
C GLY A 221 16.02 1.65 -17.74
N PRO A 222 17.17 1.30 -17.13
CA PRO A 222 17.64 1.95 -15.92
C PRO A 222 17.98 3.43 -16.16
N LYS A 223 17.70 4.27 -15.17
CA LYS A 223 18.00 5.70 -15.16
C LYS A 223 18.70 6.08 -13.87
N LYS A 224 19.64 7.03 -13.99
CA LYS A 224 20.29 7.68 -12.86
C LYS A 224 19.93 9.16 -12.92
N LEU A 225 19.33 9.67 -11.86
CA LEU A 225 18.97 11.08 -11.69
C LEU A 225 19.89 11.69 -10.64
N THR A 226 20.24 12.96 -10.82
CA THR A 226 21.03 13.74 -9.86
C THR A 226 20.21 14.94 -9.40
N SER A 227 20.15 15.18 -8.10
CA SER A 227 19.45 16.35 -7.54
C SER A 227 20.32 17.60 -7.67
N ARG A 228 19.65 18.77 -7.76
CA ARG A 228 20.29 20.07 -7.56
C ARG A 228 20.00 20.52 -6.14
N ILE A 229 20.99 21.14 -5.49
CA ILE A 229 20.83 21.68 -4.15
C ILE A 229 20.23 23.09 -4.27
N GLU A 230 19.03 23.28 -3.73
CA GLU A 230 18.39 24.59 -3.61
C GLU A 230 18.39 25.04 -2.14
N ARG A 231 18.70 26.31 -1.86
CA ARG A 231 18.68 26.94 -0.52
C ARG A 231 17.91 28.27 -0.59
N PRO A 232 17.18 28.69 0.46
CA PRO A 232 17.06 28.09 1.80
C PRO A 232 15.68 27.45 2.05
N VAL A 233 15.67 26.23 2.61
CA VAL A 233 14.46 25.62 3.18
C VAL A 233 14.57 25.73 4.70
N SER A 234 13.72 26.52 5.35
CA SER A 234 13.63 26.56 6.81
C SER A 234 12.71 25.44 7.32
N SER A 235 13.12 24.80 8.43
CA SER A 235 12.29 23.92 9.27
C SER A 235 11.87 22.55 8.69
N LEU A 236 12.79 21.84 8.02
CA LEU A 236 12.57 20.44 7.62
C LEU A 236 12.70 19.42 8.76
N GLU A 237 13.26 19.80 9.91
CA GLU A 237 13.44 18.93 11.07
C GLU A 237 12.12 18.35 11.59
N ARG A 238 11.07 19.18 11.66
CA ARG A 238 9.74 18.73 12.09
C ARG A 238 9.12 17.74 11.09
N LEU A 239 9.33 17.94 9.79
CA LEU A 239 8.87 17.00 8.77
C LEU A 239 9.63 15.67 8.83
N TRP A 240 10.95 15.73 9.03
CA TRP A 240 11.78 14.53 9.27
C TRP A 240 11.28 13.76 10.50
N ALA A 241 11.00 14.46 11.60
CA ALA A 241 10.50 13.84 12.82
C ALA A 241 9.12 13.19 12.59
N TYR A 242 8.21 13.88 11.91
CA TYR A 242 6.88 13.35 11.57
C TYR A 242 6.96 12.08 10.72
N LEU A 243 7.77 12.10 9.65
CA LEU A 243 7.95 10.93 8.78
C LEU A 243 8.61 9.77 9.53
N THR A 244 9.60 10.06 10.38
CA THR A 244 10.27 9.04 11.21
C THR A 244 9.32 8.38 12.19
N VAL A 245 8.47 9.16 12.89
CA VAL A 245 7.43 8.60 13.78
C VAL A 245 6.48 7.70 12.99
N LYS A 246 5.96 8.20 11.87
CA LYS A 246 5.01 7.44 11.03
C LYS A 246 5.61 6.12 10.53
N GLN A 247 6.85 6.14 10.06
CA GLN A 247 7.55 4.95 9.57
C GLN A 247 7.85 3.97 10.71
N THR A 248 8.23 4.45 11.88
CA THR A 248 8.45 3.61 13.07
C THR A 248 7.16 2.90 13.50
N LEU A 249 6.01 3.58 13.41
CA LEU A 249 4.69 2.97 13.68
C LEU A 249 4.31 1.93 12.62
N GLU A 250 4.60 2.17 11.35
CA GLU A 250 4.42 1.16 10.29
C GLU A 250 5.30 -0.07 10.53
N GLU A 251 6.56 0.11 10.91
CA GLU A 251 7.47 -1.00 11.27
C GLU A 251 6.96 -1.78 12.49
N ARG A 252 6.44 -1.08 13.50
CA ARG A 252 5.81 -1.70 14.68
C ARG A 252 4.63 -2.60 14.30
N ASP A 253 3.80 -2.19 13.33
CA ASP A 253 2.68 -3.00 12.86
C ASP A 253 3.16 -4.32 12.21
N LEU A 254 4.41 -4.37 11.73
CA LEU A 254 5.00 -5.51 11.03
C LEU A 254 5.90 -6.40 11.88
N ALA A 255 6.34 -5.92 13.04
CA ALA A 255 7.38 -6.52 13.85
C ALA A 255 6.83 -7.25 15.08
N ASP A 256 7.63 -8.20 15.57
CA ASP A 256 7.33 -8.93 16.81
C ASP A 256 7.77 -8.11 18.05
N ASN A 257 8.82 -7.29 17.95
CA ASN A 257 9.33 -6.41 19.02
C ASN A 257 8.57 -5.07 19.12
N LYS A 258 7.23 -5.13 19.17
CA LYS A 258 6.36 -3.94 19.18
C LYS A 258 6.69 -2.92 20.28
N SER A 259 7.13 -3.37 21.46
CA SER A 259 7.41 -2.52 22.62
C SER A 259 8.55 -1.53 22.36
N GLU A 260 9.66 -1.99 21.76
CA GLU A 260 10.84 -1.15 21.49
C GLU A 260 10.53 -0.05 20.47
N LEU A 261 9.87 -0.42 19.37
CA LEU A 261 9.45 0.51 18.32
C LEU A 261 8.42 1.52 18.85
N THR A 262 7.53 1.09 19.74
CA THR A 262 6.56 1.98 20.39
C THR A 262 7.26 3.01 21.25
N LYS A 263 8.25 2.61 22.08
CA LYS A 263 9.04 3.55 22.89
C LYS A 263 9.78 4.57 22.02
N LYS A 264 10.48 4.10 20.99
CA LYS A 264 11.20 4.98 20.04
C LYS A 264 10.26 5.99 19.37
N ALA A 265 9.09 5.55 18.93
CA ALA A 265 8.09 6.44 18.33
C ALA A 265 7.51 7.43 19.36
N LEU A 266 7.28 6.98 20.60
CA LEU A 266 6.76 7.79 21.70
C LEU A 266 7.72 8.92 22.06
N ASP A 267 8.99 8.58 22.29
CA ASP A 267 10.02 9.56 22.67
C ASP A 267 10.13 10.68 21.63
N LEU A 268 10.11 10.30 20.34
CA LEU A 268 10.18 11.25 19.24
C LEU A 268 8.88 12.06 19.09
N ALA A 269 7.71 11.43 19.26
CA ALA A 269 6.42 12.11 19.22
C ALA A 269 6.28 13.14 20.35
N LEU A 270 6.71 12.81 21.58
CA LEU A 270 6.71 13.73 22.71
C LEU A 270 7.70 14.88 22.51
N LYS A 271 8.94 14.59 22.07
CA LYS A 271 9.97 15.60 21.78
C LYS A 271 9.48 16.69 20.82
N TYR A 272 8.70 16.31 19.81
CA TYR A 272 8.16 17.23 18.81
C TYR A 272 6.67 17.58 19.03
N SER A 273 6.06 17.15 20.13
CA SER A 273 4.66 17.39 20.49
C SER A 273 3.68 17.00 19.37
N PHE A 274 3.86 15.80 18.81
CA PHE A 274 2.90 15.20 17.88
C PHE A 274 1.82 14.45 18.65
N VAL A 275 0.56 14.67 18.24
CA VAL A 275 -0.58 13.82 18.63
C VAL A 275 -0.66 12.69 17.61
N THR A 276 -0.60 11.46 18.08
CA THR A 276 -0.49 10.24 17.27
C THR A 276 -1.29 9.12 17.95
N ASP A 277 -1.37 7.93 17.34
CA ASP A 277 -2.04 6.77 17.95
C ASP A 277 -1.45 6.34 19.31
N ILE A 278 -0.30 6.88 19.70
CA ILE A 278 0.41 6.59 20.96
C ILE A 278 0.58 7.82 21.87
N THR A 279 0.01 8.97 21.51
CA THR A 279 0.10 10.21 22.30
C THR A 279 -1.22 10.98 22.28
N SER A 280 -1.65 11.49 23.43
CA SER A 280 -2.88 12.28 23.56
C SER A 280 -2.58 13.72 24.02
N LEU A 281 -3.46 14.65 23.68
CA LEU A 281 -3.44 16.02 24.18
C LEU A 281 -4.55 16.16 25.22
N VAL A 282 -4.18 16.41 26.48
CA VAL A 282 -5.13 16.61 27.58
C VAL A 282 -5.20 18.09 27.91
N VAL A 283 -6.41 18.65 27.93
CA VAL A 283 -6.66 20.04 28.31
C VAL A 283 -7.28 20.07 29.69
N VAL A 284 -6.57 20.64 30.67
CA VAL A 284 -7.02 20.74 32.07
C VAL A 284 -7.37 22.19 32.41
N LYS A 285 -8.41 22.40 33.22
CA LYS A 285 -8.81 23.73 33.67
C LYS A 285 -7.78 24.30 34.67
N PRO A 286 -7.53 25.62 34.70
CA PRO A 286 -6.45 26.24 35.48
C PRO A 286 -6.46 25.97 36.99
N ASN A 287 -7.61 25.59 37.58
CA ASN A 287 -7.77 25.42 39.03
C ASN A 287 -7.89 23.96 39.51
N ASP A 288 -7.76 22.98 38.62
CA ASP A 288 -7.78 21.54 38.95
C ASP A 288 -6.43 20.86 38.64
N THR A 289 -5.32 21.55 38.90
CA THR A 289 -3.98 20.99 38.70
C THR A 289 -3.61 20.02 39.83
N ARG A 290 -3.99 18.76 39.69
CA ARG A 290 -3.05 17.68 40.03
C ARG A 290 -2.20 17.47 38.78
N ALA A 291 -0.88 17.55 38.92
CA ALA A 291 0.00 17.11 37.85
C ALA A 291 -0.40 15.66 37.55
N VAL A 292 -1.00 15.43 36.38
CA VAL A 292 -1.27 14.07 35.92
C VAL A 292 0.10 13.50 35.61
N ASP A 293 0.64 12.71 36.53
CA ASP A 293 1.85 11.96 36.28
C ASP A 293 1.60 11.11 35.03
N THR A 294 2.59 11.08 34.14
CA THR A 294 2.53 10.44 32.81
C THR A 294 2.17 8.94 32.85
N GLU A 295 2.12 8.32 34.04
CA GLU A 295 1.69 6.94 34.25
C GLU A 295 0.15 6.77 34.40
N GLU A 296 -0.59 7.78 34.87
CA GLU A 296 -2.04 7.66 35.10
C GLU A 296 -2.89 7.72 33.81
N ALA A 297 -2.33 8.23 32.71
CA ALA A 297 -3.03 8.30 31.41
C ALA A 297 -3.01 6.97 30.63
N ALA A 298 -2.29 5.95 31.10
CA ALA A 298 -2.13 4.66 30.41
C ALA A 298 -3.16 3.58 30.81
N THR A 299 -4.03 3.85 31.79
CA THR A 299 -4.96 2.85 32.37
C THR A 299 -6.44 3.25 32.28
N GLY A 300 -6.78 4.29 31.51
CA GLY A 300 -8.15 4.77 31.29
C GLY A 300 -8.77 4.36 29.97
#